data_AF-L1N7H2-F1
#
_entry.id   AF-L1N7H2-F1
#
_cell.length_a   1.000
_cell.length_b   1.000
_cell.length_c   1.000
_cell.angle_alpha   90.00
_cell.angle_beta   90.00
_cell.angle_gamma   90.00
#
_symmetry.space_group_name_H-M   'P 1'
#
loop_
_entity.id
_entity.type
_entity.pdbx_description
1 polymer ?
#
loop_
_entity_poly.entity_id
_entity_poly.type
_entity_poly.pdbx_seq_one_letter_code
_entity_poly.pdbx_strand_id
1 'polypeptide(L)'
;MVSYEQGSFDSEGTLALKNNTNETIQNISFTITYLDMKETPVDYEDFFLNVDIKPGMTKKVNIPAYEHDRYYHYYKTPDNGSGNPAFKIRYKLKDYNIANTDEDAQQTADDTVSAIIGVIIILVIIAITIGIYVLVGVLAKRRNRSVLLWILLGLITTPLLAIIILLCIGPAEPPQP
;
A
#
# COMPACT_ATOMS: atom_id res chain seq x y z
N MET A 1 10.49 25.62 3.06
CA MET A 1 11.06 24.31 3.44
C MET A 1 12.13 24.50 4.49
N VAL A 2 12.19 23.61 5.49
CA VAL A 2 13.20 23.59 6.57
C VAL A 2 14.30 22.58 6.28
N SER A 3 13.92 21.35 5.93
CA SER A 3 14.85 20.28 5.60
C SER A 3 14.26 19.33 4.56
N TYR A 4 15.14 18.52 3.98
CA TYR A 4 14.81 17.38 3.15
C TYR A 4 15.77 16.24 3.50
N GLU A 5 15.26 15.01 3.48
CA GLU A 5 15.97 13.79 3.81
C GLU A 5 15.58 12.71 2.80
N GLN A 6 16.57 12.02 2.24
CA GLN A 6 16.40 10.84 1.39
C GLN A 6 17.69 10.02 1.47
N GLY A 7 17.58 8.76 1.88
CA GLY A 7 18.64 7.76 1.77
C GLY A 7 18.59 7.00 0.45
N SER A 8 19.69 6.33 0.10
CA SER A 8 19.83 5.60 -1.16
C SER A 8 18.84 4.45 -1.37
N PHE A 9 18.25 3.94 -0.29
CA PHE A 9 17.29 2.83 -0.34
C PHE A 9 15.87 3.26 0.04
N ASP A 10 15.67 4.56 0.32
CA ASP A 10 14.36 5.06 0.66
C ASP A 10 13.55 5.19 -0.63
N SER A 11 12.33 4.65 -0.64
CA SER A 11 11.37 4.83 -1.73
C SER A 11 10.71 6.22 -1.70
N GLU A 12 10.90 6.96 -0.61
CA GLU A 12 10.32 8.28 -0.38
C GLU A 12 11.37 9.27 0.15
N GLY A 13 11.29 10.52 -0.30
CA GLY A 13 11.99 11.65 0.31
C GLY A 13 11.08 12.37 1.32
N THR A 14 11.61 12.71 2.50
CA THR A 14 10.87 13.43 3.54
C THR A 14 11.21 14.92 3.51
N LEU A 15 10.22 15.79 3.29
CA LEU A 15 10.33 17.24 3.44
C LEU A 15 9.78 17.70 4.79
N ALA A 16 10.49 18.62 5.44
CA ALA A 16 9.95 19.40 6.55
C ALA A 16 9.47 20.77 6.05
N LEU A 17 8.16 21.01 6.10
CA LEU A 17 7.53 22.26 5.69
C LEU A 17 7.07 23.04 6.92
N LYS A 18 7.54 24.27 7.08
CA LYS A 18 7.14 25.16 8.18
C LYS A 18 6.20 26.23 7.68
N ASN A 19 5.07 26.37 8.35
CA ASN A 19 4.17 27.49 8.16
C ASN A 19 4.68 28.70 8.98
N ASN A 20 5.06 29.76 8.27
CA ASN A 20 5.49 31.03 8.86
C ASN A 20 4.42 32.13 8.76
N THR A 21 3.20 31.80 8.32
CA THR A 21 2.06 32.72 8.26
C THR A 21 1.21 32.61 9.54
N ASN A 22 0.22 33.50 9.65
CA ASN A 22 -0.72 33.53 10.77
C ASN A 22 -2.02 32.74 10.51
N GLU A 23 -2.14 32.10 9.35
CA GLU A 23 -3.30 31.30 8.95
C GLU A 23 -2.92 29.84 8.70
N THR A 24 -3.89 28.94 8.74
CA THR A 24 -3.63 27.54 8.40
C THR A 24 -3.37 27.43 6.90
N ILE A 25 -2.26 26.77 6.54
CA ILE A 25 -1.94 26.43 5.15
C ILE A 25 -2.51 25.04 4.87
N GLN A 26 -3.22 24.92 3.77
CA GLN A 26 -3.79 23.70 3.19
C GLN A 26 -3.33 23.59 1.74
N ASN A 27 -3.41 22.40 1.13
CA ASN A 27 -3.30 22.22 -0.33
C ASN A 27 -2.11 22.96 -0.97
N ILE A 28 -0.90 22.45 -0.74
CA ILE A 28 0.34 23.13 -1.11
C ILE A 28 0.80 22.63 -2.47
N SER A 29 1.05 23.56 -3.40
CA SER A 29 1.75 23.29 -4.66
C SER A 29 3.17 23.85 -4.65
N PHE A 30 4.15 23.06 -5.05
CA PHE A 30 5.55 23.48 -5.11
C PHE A 30 6.34 22.73 -6.17
N THR A 31 7.46 23.30 -6.57
CA THR A 31 8.44 22.65 -7.45
C THR A 31 9.68 22.27 -6.65
N ILE A 32 10.19 21.07 -6.88
CA ILE A 32 11.55 20.69 -6.50
C ILE A 32 12.39 20.64 -7.77
N THR A 33 13.48 21.40 -7.78
CA THR A 33 14.53 21.26 -8.80
C THR A 33 15.65 20.42 -8.22
N TYR A 34 15.97 19.31 -8.86
CA TYR A 34 17.10 18.45 -8.53
C TYR A 34 18.36 19.02 -9.18
N LEU A 35 19.42 19.09 -8.39
CA LEU A 35 20.69 19.69 -8.77
C LEU A 35 21.80 18.66 -8.61
N ASP A 36 22.78 18.70 -9.51
CA ASP A 36 24.04 18.00 -9.30
C ASP A 36 24.84 18.61 -8.13
N MET A 37 25.96 17.99 -7.77
CA MET A 37 26.82 18.48 -6.70
C MET A 37 27.48 19.85 -7.00
N LYS A 38 27.52 20.26 -8.28
CA LYS A 38 28.00 21.56 -8.75
C LYS A 38 26.88 22.62 -8.79
N GLU A 39 25.68 22.29 -8.30
CA GLU A 39 24.49 23.14 -8.26
C GLU A 39 23.87 23.45 -9.64
N THR A 40 24.20 22.63 -10.64
CA THR A 40 23.57 22.66 -11.96
C THR A 40 22.22 21.94 -11.90
N PRO A 41 21.13 22.55 -12.38
CA PRO A 41 19.85 21.85 -12.54
C PRO A 41 20.00 20.66 -13.48
N VAL A 42 19.56 19.49 -13.01
CA VAL A 42 19.54 18.25 -13.80
C VAL A 42 18.12 17.79 -14.09
N ASP A 43 17.18 18.07 -13.19
CA ASP A 43 15.78 17.70 -13.33
C ASP A 43 14.87 18.59 -12.46
N TYR A 44 13.56 18.53 -12.67
CA TYR A 44 12.57 19.18 -11.82
C TYR A 44 11.24 18.42 -11.81
N GLU A 45 10.53 18.52 -10.69
CA GLU A 45 9.22 17.91 -10.53
C GLU A 45 8.30 18.86 -9.76
N ASP A 46 7.04 18.87 -10.18
CA ASP A 46 5.98 19.64 -9.55
C ASP A 46 5.15 18.72 -8.67
N PHE A 47 4.92 19.16 -7.44
CA PHE A 47 4.17 18.44 -6.44
C PHE A 47 2.97 19.25 -5.99
N PHE A 48 1.90 18.53 -5.72
CA PHE A 48 0.75 19.02 -4.99
C PHE A 48 0.48 18.09 -3.82
N LEU A 49 0.34 18.67 -2.62
CA LEU A 49 0.13 17.91 -1.39
C LEU A 49 -1.09 18.46 -0.64
N ASN A 50 -2.07 17.60 -0.39
CA ASN A 50 -3.20 17.89 0.48
C ASN A 50 -2.76 17.75 1.95
N VAL A 51 -2.25 18.85 2.53
CA VAL A 51 -1.71 18.86 3.90
C VAL A 51 -2.10 20.12 4.67
N ASP A 52 -2.59 19.91 5.89
CA ASP A 52 -2.83 21.01 6.83
C ASP A 52 -1.61 21.32 7.71
N ILE A 53 -1.16 22.58 7.72
CA ILE A 53 -0.08 23.07 8.58
C ILE A 53 -0.57 24.32 9.33
N LYS A 54 -0.75 24.19 10.66
CA LYS A 54 -1.16 25.29 11.53
C LYS A 54 -0.11 26.42 11.59
N PRO A 55 -0.51 27.66 11.91
CA PRO A 55 0.42 28.78 12.09
C PRO A 55 1.60 28.44 13.00
N GLY A 56 2.82 28.75 12.55
CA GLY A 56 4.06 28.52 13.31
C GLY A 56 4.53 27.06 13.39
N MET A 57 3.74 26.10 12.93
CA MET A 57 4.06 24.67 13.02
C MET A 57 4.90 24.20 11.83
N THR A 58 5.65 23.12 12.05
CA THR A 58 6.36 22.37 11.00
C THR A 58 5.72 21.00 10.85
N LYS A 59 5.43 20.61 9.61
CA LYS A 59 4.93 19.28 9.26
C LYS A 59 5.93 18.55 8.38
N LYS A 60 6.18 17.28 8.68
CA LYS A 60 6.93 16.38 7.80
C LYS A 60 5.96 15.75 6.80
N VAL A 61 6.33 15.75 5.52
CA VAL A 61 5.55 15.20 4.42
C VAL A 61 6.46 14.37 3.54
N ASN A 62 5.94 13.30 2.95
CA ASN A 62 6.70 12.42 2.08
C ASN A 62 6.34 12.70 0.63
N ILE A 63 7.33 12.58 -0.24
CA ILE A 63 7.20 12.61 -1.70
C ILE A 63 7.98 11.42 -2.27
N PRO A 64 7.72 11.00 -3.52
CA PRO A 64 8.56 10.00 -4.19
C PRO A 64 10.05 10.34 -4.12
N ALA A 65 10.88 9.32 -3.89
CA ALA A 65 12.33 9.49 -3.89
C ALA A 65 12.85 9.75 -5.31
N TYR A 66 13.75 10.73 -5.44
CA TYR A 66 14.40 11.02 -6.72
C TYR A 66 15.40 9.93 -7.06
N GLU A 67 15.27 9.36 -8.27
CA GLU A 67 16.19 8.37 -8.83
C GLU A 67 16.48 7.19 -7.85
N HIS A 68 15.42 6.70 -7.19
CA HIS A 68 15.46 5.58 -6.24
C HIS A 68 16.14 4.34 -6.83
N ASP A 69 15.75 3.93 -8.05
CA ASP A 69 16.31 2.74 -8.71
C ASP A 69 17.81 2.87 -9.03
N ARG A 70 18.33 4.09 -9.01
CA ARG A 70 19.75 4.41 -9.21
C ARG A 70 20.45 4.76 -7.89
N TYR A 71 19.80 4.50 -6.77
CA TYR A 71 20.32 4.64 -5.41
C TYR A 71 20.73 6.07 -5.04
N TYR A 72 20.12 7.08 -5.66
CA TYR A 72 20.44 8.47 -5.35
C TYR A 72 20.10 8.80 -3.90
N HIS A 73 20.99 9.55 -3.24
CA HIS A 73 20.75 10.05 -1.89
C HIS A 73 20.89 11.58 -1.83
N TYR A 74 20.16 12.18 -0.90
CA TYR A 74 20.32 13.59 -0.64
C TYR A 74 21.67 13.86 0.02
N TYR A 75 22.41 14.86 -0.44
CA TYR A 75 23.80 15.09 -0.04
C TYR A 75 24.07 15.29 1.46
N LYS A 76 23.03 15.58 2.26
CA LYS A 76 23.14 15.72 3.73
C LYS A 76 22.76 14.44 4.47
N THR A 77 22.19 13.44 3.80
CA THR A 77 21.92 12.14 4.38
C THR A 77 23.22 11.34 4.42
N PRO A 78 23.54 10.65 5.53
CA PRO A 78 24.71 9.77 5.59
C PRO A 78 24.65 8.65 4.54
N ASP A 79 25.65 8.61 3.64
CA ASP A 79 25.80 7.56 2.60
C ASP A 79 26.46 6.29 3.15
N ASN A 80 26.83 6.21 4.43
CA ASN A 80 27.49 5.03 5.04
C ASN A 80 28.69 4.44 4.25
N GLY A 81 29.29 5.22 3.33
CA GLY A 81 30.38 4.77 2.46
C GLY A 81 29.96 3.94 1.25
N SER A 82 28.69 3.92 0.84
CA SER A 82 28.26 3.17 -0.37
C SER A 82 28.76 3.78 -1.68
N GLY A 83 29.15 5.06 -1.71
CA GLY A 83 29.60 5.71 -2.94
C GLY A 83 28.46 5.95 -3.92
N ASN A 84 27.23 5.97 -3.41
CA ASN A 84 26.05 6.20 -4.23
C ASN A 84 26.03 7.65 -4.75
N PRO A 85 25.35 7.94 -5.86
CA PRO A 85 25.28 9.29 -6.38
C PRO A 85 24.51 10.21 -5.43
N ALA A 86 25.09 11.38 -5.15
CA ALA A 86 24.47 12.41 -4.30
C ALA A 86 23.82 13.50 -5.15
N PHE A 87 22.71 14.06 -4.66
CA PHE A 87 22.06 15.23 -5.26
C PHE A 87 21.72 16.30 -4.23
N LYS A 88 21.52 17.52 -4.74
CA LYS A 88 20.97 18.66 -3.99
C LYS A 88 19.57 18.96 -4.51
N ILE A 89 18.79 19.67 -3.71
CA ILE A 89 17.47 20.16 -4.13
C ILE A 89 17.35 21.66 -3.96
N ARG A 90 16.53 22.27 -4.81
CA ARG A 90 16.03 23.63 -4.64
C ARG A 90 14.51 23.60 -4.60
N TYR A 91 13.97 24.08 -3.49
CA TYR A 91 12.53 24.16 -3.27
C TYR A 91 12.00 25.52 -3.72
N LYS A 92 10.87 25.53 -4.44
CA LYS A 92 10.13 26.75 -4.78
C LYS A 92 8.64 26.54 -4.53
N LEU A 93 8.08 27.26 -3.57
CA LEU A 93 6.63 27.30 -3.37
C LEU A 93 5.98 27.94 -4.61
N LYS A 94 4.95 27.29 -5.15
CA LYS A 94 4.13 27.83 -6.23
C LYS A 94 2.92 28.54 -5.63
N ASP A 95 2.10 27.81 -4.87
CA ASP A 95 0.84 28.32 -4.34
C ASP A 95 0.32 27.44 -3.18
N TYR A 96 -0.69 27.91 -2.45
CA TYR A 96 -1.31 27.21 -1.31
C TYR A 96 -2.75 27.67 -1.09
N ASN A 97 -3.52 26.91 -0.29
CA ASN A 97 -4.95 27.14 -0.05
C ASN A 97 -5.79 27.12 -1.33
N ILE A 98 -5.34 26.37 -2.34
CA ILE A 98 -6.06 26.20 -3.60
C ILE A 98 -7.01 25.01 -3.47
N ALA A 99 -8.24 25.15 -3.97
CA ALA A 99 -9.12 24.00 -4.18
C ALA A 99 -8.65 23.23 -5.43
N ASN A 100 -8.02 22.07 -5.24
CA ASN A 100 -7.45 21.32 -6.36
C ASN A 100 -8.44 20.25 -6.82
N THR A 101 -9.48 20.74 -7.49
CA THR A 101 -10.67 19.98 -7.88
C THR A 101 -10.35 18.72 -8.70
N ASP A 102 -9.28 18.74 -9.49
CA ASP A 102 -8.93 17.65 -10.41
C ASP A 102 -8.15 16.52 -9.74
N GLU A 103 -7.17 16.84 -8.87
CA GLU A 103 -6.38 15.81 -8.16
C GLU A 103 -7.16 15.19 -6.99
N ASP A 104 -7.96 15.99 -6.27
CA ASP A 104 -8.85 15.45 -5.24
C ASP A 104 -9.87 14.47 -5.85
N ALA A 105 -10.35 14.74 -7.07
CA ALA A 105 -11.23 13.83 -7.80
C ALA A 105 -10.51 12.54 -8.24
N GLN A 106 -9.27 12.64 -8.71
CA GLN A 106 -8.46 11.49 -9.13
C GLN A 106 -8.11 10.58 -7.94
N GLN A 107 -7.67 11.15 -6.81
CA GLN A 107 -7.35 10.39 -5.61
C GLN A 107 -8.60 9.71 -5.02
N THR A 108 -9.74 10.42 -5.02
CA THR A 108 -11.02 9.82 -4.63
C THR A 108 -11.40 8.66 -5.55
N ALA A 109 -11.15 8.78 -6.86
CA ALA A 109 -11.42 7.71 -7.80
C ALA A 109 -10.55 6.47 -7.52
N ASP A 110 -9.25 6.63 -7.30
CA ASP A 110 -8.33 5.52 -7.01
C ASP A 110 -8.69 4.79 -5.70
N ASP A 111 -9.05 5.54 -4.65
CA ASP A 111 -9.51 4.97 -3.38
C ASP A 111 -10.80 4.15 -3.58
N THR A 112 -11.76 4.66 -4.36
CA THR A 112 -13.00 3.91 -4.65
C THR A 112 -12.75 2.63 -5.45
N VAL A 113 -11.84 2.66 -6.44
CA VAL A 113 -11.47 1.48 -7.23
C VAL A 113 -10.80 0.43 -6.35
N SER A 114 -9.89 0.84 -5.46
CA SER A 114 -9.21 -0.08 -4.53
C SER A 114 -10.21 -0.76 -3.59
N ALA A 115 -11.21 -0.04 -3.08
CA ALA A 115 -12.25 -0.58 -2.22
C ALA A 115 -13.13 -1.59 -2.97
N ILE A 116 -13.51 -1.30 -4.23
CA ILE A 116 -14.29 -2.21 -5.06
C ILE A 116 -13.52 -3.52 -5.32
N ILE A 117 -12.22 -3.42 -5.66
CA ILE A 117 -11.36 -4.59 -5.85
C ILE A 117 -11.30 -5.43 -4.57
N GLY A 118 -11.14 -4.78 -3.41
CA GLY A 118 -11.17 -5.44 -2.11
C GLY A 118 -12.45 -6.22 -1.85
N VAL A 119 -13.61 -5.63 -2.15
CA VAL A 119 -14.92 -6.30 -2.02
C VAL A 119 -15.03 -7.50 -2.95
N ILE A 120 -14.58 -7.37 -4.21
CA ILE A 120 -14.60 -8.48 -5.18
C ILE A 120 -13.74 -9.64 -4.68
N ILE A 121 -12.53 -9.37 -4.18
CA ILE A 121 -11.63 -10.40 -3.63
C ILE A 121 -12.29 -11.13 -2.45
N ILE A 122 -12.94 -10.40 -1.53
CA ILE A 122 -13.66 -11.00 -0.40
C ILE A 122 -14.79 -11.91 -0.89
N LEU A 123 -15.59 -11.47 -1.87
CA LEU A 123 -16.66 -12.29 -2.45
C LEU A 123 -16.12 -13.58 -3.10
N VAL A 124 -14.98 -13.50 -3.80
CA VAL A 124 -14.31 -14.67 -4.39
C VAL A 124 -13.86 -15.65 -3.31
N ILE A 125 -13.26 -15.18 -2.21
CA ILE A 125 -12.83 -16.03 -1.09
C ILE A 125 -14.03 -16.73 -0.44
N ILE A 126 -15.15 -16.01 -0.26
CA ILE A 126 -16.39 -16.59 0.28
C ILE A 126 -16.91 -17.69 -0.64
N ALA A 127 -16.98 -17.43 -1.95
CA ALA A 127 -17.44 -18.41 -2.94
C ALA A 127 -16.56 -19.67 -2.95
N ILE A 128 -15.23 -19.52 -2.90
CA ILE A 128 -14.29 -20.64 -2.80
C ILE A 128 -14.55 -21.43 -1.52
N THR A 129 -14.71 -20.75 -0.39
CA THR A 129 -14.94 -21.39 0.92
C THR A 129 -16.21 -22.23 0.90
N ILE A 130 -17.32 -21.67 0.39
CA ILE A 130 -18.59 -22.41 0.21
C ILE A 130 -18.38 -23.62 -0.70
N GLY A 131 -17.67 -23.45 -1.82
CA GLY A 131 -17.36 -24.55 -2.75
C GLY A 131 -16.60 -25.71 -2.09
N ILE A 132 -15.61 -25.42 -1.24
CA ILE A 132 -14.85 -26.44 -0.51
C ILE A 132 -15.78 -27.19 0.48
N TYR A 133 -16.66 -26.48 1.19
CA TYR A 133 -17.62 -27.15 2.10
C TYR A 133 -18.62 -28.04 1.36
N VAL A 134 -19.10 -27.62 0.18
CA VAL A 134 -19.94 -28.46 -0.69
C VAL A 134 -19.16 -29.70 -1.13
N LEU A 135 -17.89 -29.55 -1.50
CA LEU A 135 -17.01 -30.67 -1.90
C LEU A 135 -16.83 -31.69 -0.77
N VAL A 136 -16.60 -31.25 0.47
CA VAL A 136 -16.56 -32.12 1.67
C VAL A 136 -17.85 -32.95 1.78
N GLY A 137 -19.00 -32.31 1.62
CA GLY A 137 -20.30 -32.99 1.71
C GLY A 137 -20.51 -34.03 0.61
N VAL A 138 -20.14 -33.72 -0.64
CA VAL A 138 -20.21 -34.66 -1.76
C VAL A 138 -19.27 -35.85 -1.56
N LEU A 139 -18.05 -35.61 -1.08
CA LEU A 139 -17.07 -36.66 -0.77
C LEU A 139 -17.55 -37.58 0.36
N ALA A 140 -18.11 -37.02 1.42
CA ALA A 140 -18.70 -37.78 2.52
C ALA A 140 -19.85 -38.67 2.05
N LYS A 141 -20.76 -38.10 1.23
CA LYS A 141 -21.90 -38.86 0.65
C LYS A 141 -21.43 -40.00 -0.25
N ARG A 142 -20.44 -39.76 -1.13
CA ARG A 142 -19.88 -40.80 -2.00
C ARG A 142 -19.21 -41.93 -1.24
N ARG A 143 -18.70 -41.66 -0.03
CA ARG A 143 -18.04 -42.66 0.84
C ARG A 143 -18.98 -43.34 1.83
N ASN A 144 -20.29 -43.14 1.68
CA ASN A 144 -21.33 -43.68 2.58
C ASN A 144 -21.14 -43.24 4.05
N ARG A 145 -20.70 -41.99 4.26
CA ARG A 145 -20.54 -41.37 5.59
C ARG A 145 -21.56 -40.25 5.79
N SER A 146 -21.82 -39.92 7.05
CA SER A 146 -22.74 -38.84 7.46
C SER A 146 -22.24 -37.46 7.02
N VAL A 147 -22.90 -36.86 6.04
CA VAL A 147 -22.55 -35.55 5.45
C VAL A 147 -22.45 -34.44 6.50
N LEU A 148 -23.43 -34.36 7.41
CA LEU A 148 -23.48 -33.32 8.45
C LEU A 148 -22.29 -33.39 9.41
N LEU A 149 -21.86 -34.60 9.79
CA LEU A 149 -20.73 -34.76 10.71
C LEU A 149 -19.41 -34.32 10.06
N TRP A 150 -19.24 -34.56 8.76
CA TRP A 150 -18.03 -34.13 8.04
C TRP A 150 -18.00 -32.62 7.76
N ILE A 151 -19.15 -31.99 7.53
CA ILE A 151 -19.23 -30.53 7.41
C ILE A 151 -18.91 -29.87 8.77
N LEU A 152 -19.44 -30.40 9.88
CA LEU A 152 -19.17 -29.90 11.23
C LEU A 152 -17.70 -30.10 11.61
N LEU A 153 -17.10 -31.23 11.24
CA LEU A 153 -15.66 -31.47 11.42
C LEU A 153 -14.80 -30.48 10.63
N GLY A 154 -15.20 -30.15 9.39
CA GLY A 154 -14.54 -29.13 8.58
C GLY A 154 -14.68 -27.70 9.14
N LEU A 155 -15.69 -27.44 9.97
CA LEU A 155 -15.85 -26.18 10.70
C LEU A 155 -14.87 -26.08 11.89
N ILE A 156 -14.61 -27.20 12.60
CA ILE A 156 -13.71 -27.24 13.76
C ILE A 156 -12.24 -27.28 13.34
N THR A 157 -11.92 -28.01 12.27
CA THR A 157 -10.54 -28.21 11.82
C THR A 157 -10.21 -27.24 10.70
N THR A 158 -10.29 -27.69 9.45
CA THR A 158 -10.40 -26.89 8.24
C THR A 158 -11.06 -27.79 7.19
N PRO A 159 -11.79 -27.22 6.22
CA PRO A 159 -12.44 -28.04 5.21
C PRO A 159 -11.44 -28.76 4.29
N LEU A 160 -10.23 -28.22 4.09
CA LEU A 160 -9.14 -28.90 3.38
C LEU A 160 -8.63 -30.14 4.13
N LEU A 161 -8.45 -30.04 5.44
CA LEU A 161 -8.01 -31.17 6.27
C LEU A 161 -9.08 -32.28 6.29
N ALA A 162 -10.36 -31.91 6.37
CA ALA A 162 -11.47 -32.86 6.26
C ALA A 162 -11.49 -33.59 4.89
N ILE A 163 -11.18 -32.91 3.79
CA ILE A 163 -11.02 -33.53 2.46
C ILE A 163 -9.87 -34.54 2.46
N ILE A 164 -8.71 -34.19 3.01
CA ILE A 164 -7.55 -35.09 3.07
C ILE A 164 -7.87 -36.34 3.88
N ILE A 165 -8.47 -36.19 5.07
CA ILE A 165 -8.89 -37.33 5.90
C ILE A 165 -9.89 -38.19 5.15
N LEU A 166 -10.92 -37.57 4.53
CA LEU A 166 -11.90 -38.29 3.74
C LEU A 166 -11.21 -39.08 2.64
N LEU A 167 -10.23 -38.49 1.93
CA LEU A 167 -9.47 -39.15 0.87
C LEU A 167 -8.73 -40.40 1.37
N CYS A 168 -8.04 -40.30 2.51
CA CYS A 168 -7.22 -41.37 3.08
C CYS A 168 -8.02 -42.55 3.65
N ILE A 169 -9.22 -42.35 4.19
CA ILE A 169 -9.97 -43.38 4.94
C ILE A 169 -10.63 -44.47 4.06
N GLY A 170 -10.69 -44.29 2.73
CA GLY A 170 -11.41 -45.21 1.82
C GLY A 170 -12.96 -45.20 2.01
N PRO A 171 -13.71 -45.93 1.16
CA PRO A 171 -15.17 -46.06 1.32
C PRO A 171 -15.53 -46.94 2.53
N ALA A 172 -16.62 -46.64 3.22
CA ALA A 172 -17.13 -47.49 4.30
C ALA A 172 -17.79 -48.76 3.72
N GLU A 173 -17.59 -49.91 4.37
CA GLU A 173 -18.31 -51.14 4.03
C GLU A 173 -19.83 -50.93 4.18
N PRO A 174 -20.64 -51.39 3.21
CA PRO A 174 -22.08 -51.32 3.33
C PRO A 174 -22.54 -52.19 4.52
N PRO A 175 -23.63 -51.80 5.22
CA PRO A 175 -24.16 -52.60 6.32
C PRO A 175 -24.47 -54.01 5.81
N GLN A 176 -23.94 -55.03 6.51
CA GLN A 176 -24.28 -56.43 6.22
C GLN A 176 -25.74 -56.70 6.62
N PRO A 177 -26.48 -57.49 5.82
CA PRO A 177 -27.92 -57.72 5.98
C PRO A 177 -28.28 -58.46 7.27
#